data_AF-A0AAE4Q243-F1
#
_entry.id   AF-A0AAE4Q243-F1
#
_cell.length_a   1.000
_cell.length_b   1.000
_cell.length_c   1.000
_cell.angle_alpha   90.00
_cell.angle_beta   90.00
_cell.angle_gamma   90.00
#
_symmetry.space_group_name_H-M   'P 1'
#
loop_
_entity.id
_entity.type
_entity.pdbx_description
1 polymer ?
#
loop_
_entity_poly.entity_id
_entity_poly.type
_entity_poly.pdbx_seq_one_letter_code
_entity_poly.pdbx_strand_id
1 'polypeptide(L)' 'MLREMFNFNSASDTVKTYVLRLRRAKQMETLEVMVERLEADAKNADERADIAHAYSIREMEISNSID' A
#
# COMPACT_ATOMS: atom_id res chain seq x y z
N MET A 1 -13.45 11.38 -11.44
CA MET A 1 -13.64 9.91 -11.47
C MET A 1 -12.31 9.22 -11.18
N LEU A 2 -11.94 9.05 -9.90
CA LEU A 2 -10.65 8.44 -9.50
C LEU A 2 -10.74 7.63 -8.18
N ARG A 3 -11.93 7.51 -7.57
CA ARG A 3 -12.10 6.78 -6.29
C ARG A 3 -12.20 5.26 -6.43
N GLU A 4 -12.41 4.74 -7.64
CA GLU A 4 -12.65 3.30 -7.85
C GLU A 4 -11.36 2.46 -8.01
N MET A 5 -10.18 3.07 -8.16
CA MET A 5 -8.96 2.34 -8.55
C MET A 5 -8.20 1.69 -7.38
N PHE A 6 -8.60 1.92 -6.13
CA PHE A 6 -7.83 1.53 -4.95
C PHE A 6 -8.69 0.76 -3.94
N ASN A 7 -9.43 -0.24 -4.42
CA ASN A 7 -10.22 -1.12 -3.56
C ASN A 7 -9.41 -2.37 -3.19
N PHE A 8 -9.21 -2.58 -1.88
CA PHE A 8 -8.55 -3.79 -1.34
C PHE A 8 -9.19 -5.09 -1.83
N ASN A 9 -10.52 -5.13 -1.97
CA ASN A 9 -11.23 -6.37 -2.32
C ASN A 9 -10.98 -6.81 -3.76
N SER A 10 -10.77 -5.87 -4.68
CA SER A 10 -10.49 -6.13 -6.10
C SER A 10 -8.98 -6.22 -6.41
N ALA A 11 -8.10 -5.96 -5.45
CA ALA A 11 -6.66 -6.04 -5.64
C ALA A 11 -6.19 -7.50 -5.82
N SER A 12 -5.03 -7.68 -6.47
CA SER A 12 -4.37 -8.98 -6.60
C SER A 12 -3.96 -9.53 -5.21
N ASP A 13 -3.75 -10.84 -5.11
CA ASP A 13 -3.35 -11.47 -3.84
C ASP A 13 -1.98 -10.98 -3.35
N THR A 14 -1.08 -10.63 -4.27
CA THR A 14 0.23 -10.02 -3.96
C THR A 14 0.05 -8.63 -3.35
N VAL A 15 -0.75 -7.76 -3.98
CA VAL A 15 -1.06 -6.43 -3.45
C VAL A 15 -1.73 -6.54 -2.08
N LYS A 16 -2.70 -7.45 -1.92
CA LYS A 16 -3.36 -7.70 -0.62
C LYS A 16 -2.35 -8.10 0.45
N THR A 17 -1.37 -8.94 0.11
CA THR A 17 -0.30 -9.33 1.03
C THR A 17 0.52 -8.11 1.49
N TYR A 18 0.88 -7.21 0.56
CA TYR A 18 1.59 -5.98 0.92
C TYR A 18 0.72 -5.03 1.75
N VAL A 19 -0.55 -4.84 1.41
CA VAL A 19 -1.48 -4.03 2.23
C VAL A 19 -1.54 -4.56 3.67
N LEU A 20 -1.67 -5.88 3.86
CA LEU A 20 -1.70 -6.48 5.19
C LEU A 20 -0.41 -6.22 5.99
N ARG A 21 0.75 -6.18 5.34
CA ARG A 21 2.02 -5.80 5.97
C ARG A 21 2.03 -4.32 6.36
N LEU A 22 1.59 -3.45 5.44
CA LEU A 22 1.55 -2.00 5.62
C LEU A 22 0.49 -1.54 6.64
N ARG A 23 -0.54 -2.35 6.95
CA ARG A 23 -1.56 -2.04 7.98
C ARG A 23 -1.02 -1.83 9.40
N ARG A 24 0.24 -2.23 9.66
CA ARG A 24 0.96 -1.93 10.89
C ARG A 24 1.31 -0.44 11.02
N ALA A 25 1.51 0.25 9.90
CA ALA A 25 1.68 1.70 9.88
C ALA A 25 0.35 2.38 10.20
N LYS A 26 0.31 3.12 11.30
CA LYS A 26 -0.85 3.93 11.73
C LYS A 26 -0.72 5.40 11.37
N GLN A 27 0.50 5.84 11.04
CA GLN A 27 0.85 7.21 10.67
C GLN A 27 1.53 7.19 9.30
N MET A 28 1.43 8.30 8.56
CA MET A 28 1.95 8.40 7.19
C MET A 28 3.47 8.23 7.14
N GLU A 29 4.21 8.88 8.04
CA GLU A 29 5.68 8.76 8.11
C GLU A 29 6.14 7.31 8.26
N THR A 30 5.44 6.52 9.10
CA THR A 30 5.75 5.10 9.24
C THR A 30 5.42 4.32 7.97
N LEU A 31 4.35 4.68 7.28
CA LEU A 31 3.94 4.03 6.03
C LEU A 31 5.01 4.26 4.94
N GLU A 32 5.47 5.49 4.77
CA GLU A 32 6.50 5.87 3.80
C GLU A 32 7.80 5.09 4.03
N VAL A 33 8.32 5.06 5.26
CA VAL A 33 9.54 4.30 5.61
C VAL A 33 9.38 2.81 5.37
N MET A 34 8.19 2.24 5.61
CA MET A 34 7.95 0.82 5.34
C MET A 34 7.92 0.52 3.85
N VAL A 35 7.36 1.41 3.04
CA VAL A 35 7.30 1.26 1.58
C VAL A 35 8.68 1.38 0.96
N GLU A 36 9.47 2.37 1.35
CA GLU A 36 10.85 2.52 0.86
C GLU A 36 11.68 1.25 1.07
N ARG A 37 11.54 0.60 2.22
CA ARG A 37 12.21 -0.68 2.51
C ARG A 37 11.73 -1.81 1.62
N LEU A 38 10.41 -1.94 1.42
CA LEU A 38 9.85 -2.97 0.55
C LEU A 38 10.27 -2.77 -0.90
N GLU A 39 10.30 -1.53 -1.40
CA GLU A 39 10.73 -1.21 -2.76
C GLU A 39 12.24 -1.44 -2.97
N ALA A 40 13.06 -1.21 -1.94
CA ALA A 40 14.47 -1.55 -1.96
C ALA A 40 14.70 -3.07 -2.05
N ASP A 41 13.86 -3.86 -1.39
CA ASP A 41 13.90 -5.32 -1.40
C ASP A 41 13.23 -5.96 -2.65
N ALA A 42 12.49 -5.16 -3.44
CA ALA A 42 11.75 -5.65 -4.59
C ALA A 42 12.67 -6.13 -5.71
N LYS A 43 12.38 -7.33 -6.23
CA LYS A 43 13.23 -8.05 -7.20
C LYS A 43 13.05 -7.59 -8.63
N ASN A 44 11.89 -7.01 -8.94
CA ASN A 44 11.53 -6.59 -10.30
C ASN A 44 10.53 -5.42 -10.26
N ALA A 45 10.23 -4.89 -11.45
CA ALA A 45 9.32 -3.76 -11.61
C ALA A 45 7.87 -4.09 -11.22
N ASP A 46 7.42 -5.32 -11.45
CA ASP A 46 6.06 -5.75 -11.12
C ASP A 46 5.83 -5.75 -9.60
N GLU A 47 6.79 -6.26 -8.84
CA GLU A 47 6.74 -6.25 -7.37
C GLU A 47 6.74 -4.81 -6.82
N ARG A 48 7.51 -3.89 -7.43
CA ARG A 48 7.45 -2.46 -7.08
C ARG A 48 6.09 -1.86 -7.39
N ALA A 49 5.47 -2.21 -8.52
CA ALA A 49 4.14 -1.74 -8.87
C ALA A 49 3.07 -2.26 -7.88
N ASP A 50 3.18 -3.52 -7.45
CA ASP A 50 2.30 -4.10 -6.44
C ASP A 50 2.46 -3.41 -5.07
N ILE A 51 3.69 -3.07 -4.67
CA ILE A 51 3.97 -2.32 -3.44
C ILE A 51 3.40 -0.91 -3.52
N ALA A 52 3.59 -0.21 -4.64
CA ALA A 52 3.04 1.13 -4.85
C ALA A 52 1.49 1.11 -4.82
N HIS A 53 0.85 0.08 -5.39
CA HIS A 53 -0.60 -0.08 -5.30
C HIS A 53 -1.06 -0.30 -3.87
N ALA A 54 -0.33 -1.13 -3.11
CA ALA A 54 -0.61 -1.36 -1.70
C ALA A 54 -0.43 -0.09 -0.84
N TYR A 55 0.56 0.74 -1.16
CA TYR A 55 0.77 2.05 -0.53
C TYR A 55 -0.47 2.93 -0.70
N SER A 56 -0.96 3.13 -1.93
CA SER A 56 -2.14 3.97 -2.19
C SER A 56 -3.38 3.49 -1.45
N ILE A 57 -3.60 2.17 -1.36
CA ILE A 57 -4.71 1.61 -0.59
C ILE A 57 -4.55 1.98 0.89
N ARG A 58 -3.35 1.78 1.47
CA ARG A 58 -3.12 2.04 2.90
C ARG A 58 -3.12 3.53 3.25
N GLU A 59 -2.61 4.38 2.36
CA GLU A 59 -2.62 5.84 2.47
C GLU A 59 -4.06 6.36 2.63
N MET A 60 -4.99 5.87 1.80
CA MET A 60 -6.40 6.19 1.92
C MET A 60 -7.03 5.63 3.21
N GLU A 61 -6.70 4.39 3.60
CA GLU A 61 -7.19 3.81 4.86
C GLU A 61 -6.78 4.65 6.07
N ILE A 62 -5.53 5.15 6.10
CA ILE A 62 -5.04 6.04 7.17
C ILE A 62 -5.77 7.38 7.10
N SER A 63 -5.85 7.99 5.93
CA SER A 63 -6.48 9.30 5.73
C SER A 63 -7.96 9.29 6.17
N ASN A 64 -8.71 8.25 5.81
CA ASN A 64 -10.13 8.09 6.20
C ASN A 64 -10.32 7.70 7.68
N SER A 65 -9.24 7.34 8.41
CA SER A 65 -9.31 7.00 9.84
C SER A 65 -9.03 8.18 10.76
N ILE A 66 -8.66 9.32 10.19
CA ILE A 66 -8.38 10.57 10.90
C ILE A 66 -9.66 11.45 10.99
N ASP A 67 -10.74 11.04 10.33
CA ASP A 67 -12.08 11.64 10.42
C ASP A 67 -12.88 11.18 11.66
#